data_AF-A0A1H5H4F8-F1
#
_entry.id   AF-A0A1H5H4F8-F1
#
_cell.length_a   1.000
_cell.length_b   1.000
_cell.length_c   1.000
_cell.angle_alpha   90.00
_cell.angle_beta   90.00
_cell.angle_gamma   90.00
#
_symmetry.space_group_name_H-M   'P 1'
#
loop_
_entity.id
_entity.type
_entity.pdbx_description
1 polymer ?
#
loop_
_entity_poly.entity_id
_entity_poly.type
_entity_poly.pdbx_seq_one_letter_code
_entity_poly.pdbx_strand_id
1 'polypeptide(L)'
;MLLVGGCSVKSQPTLPASEQGRRDLIKAAQQMLVNRCMTARGAAGQPPRQEALFGAGPAELSVTLATGYTVRMHTDGCLAEAHRFLYGDQARWFRAEVTVNNLRPEAQVRLAEDPGYRAALARRAACPDEDTRCARASGLDELRARLEPLRLAEVRAAHREEIATYHQLRDRALHRAAGLLAGQSTPHQKDRAPS
;
A
#
# COMPACT_ATOMS: atom_id res chain seq x y z
N MET A 1 -33.05 -20.76 -40.62
CA MET A 1 -33.03 -19.87 -39.45
C MET A 1 -31.82 -20.23 -38.60
N LEU A 2 -30.76 -19.43 -38.65
CA LEU A 2 -29.59 -19.53 -37.77
C LEU A 2 -29.37 -18.15 -37.15
N LEU A 3 -29.66 -18.03 -35.85
CA LEU A 3 -29.44 -16.83 -35.06
C LEU A 3 -27.98 -16.82 -34.59
N VAL A 4 -27.17 -15.91 -35.13
CA VAL A 4 -25.82 -15.66 -34.63
C VAL A 4 -25.93 -14.64 -33.49
N GLY A 5 -25.79 -15.11 -32.25
CA GLY A 5 -25.71 -14.26 -31.07
C GLY A 5 -24.35 -13.58 -31.00
N GLY A 6 -24.33 -12.25 -31.13
CA GLY A 6 -23.12 -11.44 -30.98
C GLY A 6 -22.68 -11.38 -29.51
N CYS A 7 -21.44 -11.79 -29.25
CA CYS A 7 -20.78 -11.53 -27.96
C CYS A 7 -20.52 -10.02 -27.83
N SER A 8 -21.28 -9.32 -26.99
CA SER A 8 -20.93 -7.96 -26.55
C SER A 8 -19.66 -8.02 -25.72
N VAL A 9 -18.50 -7.75 -26.34
CA VAL A 9 -17.25 -7.49 -25.63
C VAL A 9 -17.46 -6.17 -24.88
N LYS A 10 -17.67 -6.24 -23.56
CA LYS A 10 -17.64 -5.02 -22.73
C LYS A 10 -16.24 -4.44 -22.83
N SER A 11 -16.11 -3.28 -23.45
CA SER A 11 -14.84 -2.53 -23.52
C SER A 11 -14.29 -2.37 -22.11
N GLN A 12 -13.12 -2.94 -21.86
CA GLN A 12 -12.46 -2.81 -20.56
C GLN A 12 -12.02 -1.35 -20.37
N PRO A 13 -12.17 -0.77 -19.17
CA PRO A 13 -11.71 0.58 -18.90
C PRO A 13 -10.20 0.68 -19.08
N THR A 14 -9.72 1.72 -19.79
CA THR A 14 -8.30 1.99 -19.95
C THR A 14 -7.67 2.36 -18.61
N LEU A 15 -6.57 1.68 -18.24
CA LEU A 15 -5.84 1.96 -17.00
C LEU A 15 -4.80 3.09 -17.20
N PRO A 16 -4.53 3.92 -16.15
CA PRO A 16 -3.45 4.89 -16.20
C PRO A 16 -2.08 4.24 -16.46
N ALA A 17 -1.26 4.90 -17.27
CA ALA A 17 0.09 4.44 -17.57
C ALA A 17 1.08 4.72 -16.42
N SER A 18 0.90 5.83 -15.68
CA SER A 18 1.81 6.22 -14.60
C SER A 18 1.45 5.54 -13.28
N GLU A 19 2.47 5.16 -12.50
CA GLU A 19 2.28 4.58 -11.18
C GLU A 19 1.50 5.50 -10.23
N GLN A 20 1.68 6.82 -10.34
CA GLN A 20 0.91 7.79 -9.59
C GLN A 20 -0.58 7.75 -9.96
N GLY A 21 -0.91 7.80 -11.26
CA GLY A 21 -2.30 7.71 -11.70
C GLY A 21 -2.97 6.39 -11.30
N ARG A 22 -2.21 5.29 -11.33
CA ARG A 22 -2.67 3.98 -10.84
C ARG A 22 -3.00 3.97 -9.35
N ARG A 23 -2.16 4.62 -8.52
CA ARG A 23 -2.43 4.80 -7.08
C ARG A 23 -3.67 5.66 -6.84
N ASP A 24 -3.77 6.77 -7.56
CA ASP A 24 -4.87 7.73 -7.41
C ASP A 24 -6.22 7.09 -7.79
N LEU A 25 -6.22 6.23 -8.82
CA LEU A 25 -7.40 5.46 -9.22
C LEU A 25 -7.89 4.52 -8.12
N ILE A 26 -6.99 3.74 -7.51
CA ILE A 26 -7.34 2.86 -6.38
C ILE A 26 -7.85 3.69 -5.19
N LYS A 27 -7.17 4.79 -4.87
CA LYS A 27 -7.56 5.68 -3.76
C LYS A 27 -8.95 6.28 -3.96
N ALA A 28 -9.27 6.72 -5.18
CA ALA A 28 -10.58 7.25 -5.53
C ALA A 28 -11.68 6.18 -5.38
N ALA A 29 -11.43 4.96 -5.88
CA ALA A 29 -12.35 3.84 -5.74
C ALA A 29 -12.56 3.44 -4.27
N GLN A 30 -11.49 3.40 -3.46
CA GLN A 30 -11.58 3.14 -2.03
C GLN A 30 -12.42 4.20 -1.30
N GLN A 31 -12.16 5.48 -1.55
CA GLN A 31 -12.92 6.58 -0.93
C GLN A 31 -14.42 6.45 -1.24
N MET A 32 -14.76 6.11 -2.48
CA MET A 32 -16.13 5.89 -2.91
C MET A 32 -16.79 4.70 -2.22
N LEU A 33 -16.10 3.55 -2.13
CA LEU A 33 -16.61 2.37 -1.43
C LEU A 33 -16.85 2.66 0.05
N VAL A 34 -15.89 3.33 0.70
CA VAL A 34 -16.01 3.78 2.09
C VAL A 34 -17.20 4.71 2.25
N ASN A 35 -17.36 5.73 1.40
CA ASN A 35 -18.48 6.66 1.47
C ASN A 35 -19.83 5.93 1.33
N ARG A 36 -19.95 5.01 0.37
CA ARG A 36 -21.18 4.20 0.18
C ARG A 36 -21.51 3.36 1.41
N CYS A 37 -20.50 2.70 1.98
CA CYS A 37 -20.67 1.91 3.21
C CYS A 37 -21.08 2.80 4.39
N MET A 38 -20.44 3.96 4.57
CA MET A 38 -20.78 4.91 5.63
C MET A 38 -22.22 5.43 5.50
N THR A 39 -22.66 5.77 4.29
CA THR A 39 -24.06 6.16 4.03
C THR A 39 -25.03 5.02 4.33
N ALA A 40 -24.73 3.79 3.86
CA ALA A 40 -25.59 2.64 4.07
C ALA A 40 -25.76 2.28 5.56
N ARG A 41 -24.71 2.49 6.38
CA ARG A 41 -24.75 2.28 7.83
C ARG A 41 -25.43 3.39 8.62
N GLY A 42 -26.03 4.39 7.94
CA GLY A 42 -26.68 5.51 8.61
C GLY A 42 -25.71 6.41 9.37
N ALA A 43 -24.41 6.37 9.06
CA ALA A 43 -23.37 7.15 9.73
C ALA A 43 -23.40 8.66 9.39
N ALA A 44 -24.56 9.15 8.93
CA ALA A 44 -24.91 10.58 8.95
C ALA A 44 -25.30 11.05 10.37
N GLY A 45 -25.63 10.11 11.28
CA GLY A 45 -25.66 10.32 12.72
C GLY A 45 -24.44 9.69 13.42
N GLN A 46 -24.32 9.86 14.74
CA GLN A 46 -23.14 9.53 15.53
C GLN A 46 -23.32 8.25 16.37
N PRO A 47 -23.13 7.01 15.83
CA PRO A 47 -22.24 6.05 16.48
C PRO A 47 -20.80 6.56 16.29
N PRO A 48 -19.78 6.18 17.07
CA PRO A 48 -18.47 6.79 16.88
C PRO A 48 -17.99 6.49 15.45
N ARG A 49 -17.93 7.54 14.63
CA ARG A 49 -17.58 7.51 13.19
C ARG A 49 -16.36 6.65 12.89
N GLN A 50 -15.46 6.54 13.86
CA GLN A 50 -14.27 5.70 13.86
C GLN A 50 -14.58 4.21 13.82
N GLU A 51 -15.52 3.69 14.62
CA GLU A 51 -15.88 2.26 14.61
C GLU A 51 -16.50 1.84 13.27
N ALA A 52 -17.37 2.68 12.70
CA ALA A 52 -17.94 2.39 11.38
C ALA A 52 -16.87 2.39 10.28
N LEU A 53 -15.89 3.31 10.36
CA LEU A 53 -14.82 3.43 9.38
C LEU A 53 -13.77 2.31 9.50
N PHE A 54 -13.25 2.13 10.72
CA PHE A 54 -12.10 1.29 11.00
C PHE A 54 -12.46 -0.10 11.51
N GLY A 55 -13.64 -0.31 12.07
CA GLY A 55 -14.04 -1.54 12.76
C GLY A 55 -14.31 -1.32 14.26
N ALA A 56 -15.21 -2.12 14.83
CA ALA A 56 -15.55 -2.15 16.25
C ALA A 56 -15.08 -3.44 16.94
N GLY A 57 -14.82 -4.50 16.16
CA GLY A 57 -14.30 -5.77 16.66
C GLY A 57 -12.81 -5.71 17.00
N PRO A 58 -12.24 -6.79 17.57
CA PRO A 58 -10.79 -6.88 17.76
C PRO A 58 -10.06 -6.78 16.41
N ALA A 59 -8.86 -6.20 16.41
CA ALA A 59 -8.00 -6.24 15.23
C ALA A 59 -7.44 -7.67 15.04
N GLU A 60 -8.05 -8.41 14.11
CA GLU A 60 -7.77 -9.83 13.86
C GLU A 60 -6.52 -10.06 12.99
N LEU A 61 -6.14 -9.09 12.16
CA LEU A 61 -4.94 -9.20 11.34
C LEU A 61 -3.75 -8.55 12.02
N SER A 62 -2.61 -9.23 12.00
CA SER A 62 -1.37 -8.81 12.65
C SER A 62 -0.15 -9.23 11.85
N VAL A 63 0.83 -8.33 11.73
CA VAL A 63 2.16 -8.60 11.16
C VAL A 63 3.20 -8.00 12.10
N THR A 64 4.12 -8.84 12.58
CA THR A 64 5.28 -8.39 13.35
C THR A 64 6.44 -8.13 12.40
N LEU A 65 6.95 -6.90 12.42
CA LEU A 65 8.04 -6.43 11.57
C LEU A 65 9.40 -6.83 12.17
N ALA A 66 10.43 -6.85 11.33
CA ALA A 66 11.82 -7.05 11.78
C ALA A 66 12.30 -5.97 12.77
N THR A 67 11.67 -4.80 12.76
CA THR A 67 11.89 -3.71 13.72
C THR A 67 11.31 -3.99 15.11
N GLY A 68 10.56 -5.09 15.29
CA GLY A 68 9.85 -5.44 16.53
C GLY A 68 8.46 -4.82 16.66
N TYR A 69 8.12 -3.83 15.82
CA TYR A 69 6.77 -3.26 15.81
C TYR A 69 5.75 -4.26 15.25
N THR A 70 4.54 -4.24 15.80
CA THR A 70 3.42 -5.04 15.30
C THR A 70 2.38 -4.12 14.67
N VAL A 71 2.11 -4.32 13.39
CA VAL A 71 1.05 -3.62 12.66
C VAL A 71 -0.21 -4.47 12.73
N ARG A 72 -1.33 -3.85 13.11
CA ARG A 72 -2.63 -4.54 13.25
C ARG A 72 -3.68 -3.87 12.39
N MET A 73 -4.65 -4.65 11.94
CA MET A 73 -5.80 -4.13 11.20
C MET A 73 -7.05 -4.94 11.53
N HIS A 74 -8.17 -4.23 11.59
CA HIS A 74 -9.50 -4.81 11.71
C HIS A 74 -9.95 -5.47 10.41
N THR A 75 -10.76 -6.52 10.55
CA THR A 75 -11.43 -7.23 9.45
C THR A 75 -12.86 -6.73 9.26
N ASP A 76 -13.34 -5.80 10.08
CA ASP A 76 -14.64 -5.16 9.98
C ASP A 76 -14.51 -3.65 9.68
N GLY A 77 -15.65 -2.95 9.64
CA GLY A 77 -15.69 -1.55 9.22
C GLY A 77 -15.66 -1.34 7.69
N CYS A 78 -15.88 -0.10 7.28
CA CYS A 78 -15.99 0.28 5.88
C CYS A 78 -14.66 0.21 5.11
N LEU A 79 -13.52 0.42 5.77
CA LEU A 79 -12.21 0.23 5.14
C LEU A 79 -11.93 -1.24 4.83
N ALA A 80 -12.21 -2.16 5.76
CA ALA A 80 -12.02 -3.59 5.53
C ALA A 80 -12.90 -4.10 4.38
N GLU A 81 -14.15 -3.61 4.30
CA GLU A 81 -15.06 -3.93 3.21
C GLU A 81 -14.54 -3.43 1.85
N ALA A 82 -14.04 -2.19 1.80
CA ALA A 82 -13.41 -1.65 0.60
C ALA A 82 -12.16 -2.44 0.18
N HIS A 83 -11.31 -2.85 1.13
CA HIS A 83 -10.13 -3.66 0.85
C HIS A 83 -10.50 -5.06 0.32
N ARG A 84 -11.52 -5.72 0.89
CA ARG A 84 -12.03 -6.99 0.35
C ARG A 84 -12.57 -6.83 -1.07
N PHE A 85 -13.31 -5.75 -1.33
CA PHE A 85 -13.79 -5.47 -2.68
C PHE A 85 -12.63 -5.27 -3.66
N LEU A 86 -11.63 -4.45 -3.32
CA LEU A 86 -10.54 -4.09 -4.22
C LEU A 86 -9.54 -5.24 -4.41
N TYR A 87 -9.07 -5.85 -3.32
CA TYR A 87 -7.96 -6.81 -3.36
C TYR A 87 -8.43 -8.28 -3.30
N GLY A 88 -9.63 -8.52 -2.75
CA GLY A 88 -10.16 -9.87 -2.50
C GLY A 88 -9.78 -10.36 -1.11
N ASP A 89 -8.77 -11.21 -1.04
CA ASP A 89 -8.25 -11.73 0.23
C ASP A 89 -7.56 -10.61 1.02
N GLN A 90 -8.26 -10.10 2.03
CA GLN A 90 -7.78 -9.01 2.88
C GLN A 90 -6.55 -9.41 3.70
N ALA A 91 -6.48 -10.66 4.19
CA ALA A 91 -5.36 -11.11 5.01
C ALA A 91 -4.09 -11.22 4.17
N ARG A 92 -4.21 -11.79 2.97
CA ARG A 92 -3.09 -11.89 2.01
C ARG A 92 -2.63 -10.51 1.54
N TRP A 93 -3.56 -9.61 1.24
CA TRP A 93 -3.24 -8.22 0.90
C TRP A 93 -2.53 -7.49 2.05
N PHE A 94 -3.06 -7.57 3.27
CA PHE A 94 -2.50 -6.89 4.43
C PHE A 94 -1.06 -7.33 4.69
N ARG A 95 -0.80 -8.64 4.69
CA ARG A 95 0.57 -9.17 4.85
C ARG A 95 1.52 -8.63 3.78
N ALA A 96 1.12 -8.70 2.51
CA ALA A 96 1.96 -8.28 1.40
C ALA A 96 2.21 -6.76 1.42
N GLU A 97 1.18 -5.95 1.65
CA GLU A 97 1.31 -4.49 1.71
C GLU A 97 2.17 -4.03 2.89
N VAL A 98 1.93 -4.56 4.08
CA VAL A 98 2.74 -4.22 5.26
C VAL A 98 4.20 -4.62 5.04
N THR A 99 4.47 -5.81 4.49
CA THR A 99 5.85 -6.26 4.22
C THR A 99 6.54 -5.35 3.19
N VAL A 100 5.91 -5.10 2.04
CA VAL A 100 6.49 -4.27 0.97
C VAL A 100 6.75 -2.83 1.42
N ASN A 101 5.85 -2.25 2.21
CA ASN A 101 6.02 -0.90 2.75
C ASN A 101 7.12 -0.80 3.82
N ASN A 102 7.60 -1.93 4.36
CA ASN A 102 8.60 -1.99 5.42
C ASN A 102 9.94 -2.61 5.02
N LEU A 103 10.17 -2.91 3.73
CA LEU A 103 11.47 -3.45 3.26
C LEU A 103 12.66 -2.53 3.56
N ARG A 104 12.47 -1.20 3.47
CA ARG A 104 13.52 -0.23 3.79
C ARG A 104 13.84 -0.19 5.29
N PRO A 105 12.85 -0.03 6.20
CA PRO A 105 13.07 -0.19 7.63
C PRO A 105 13.80 -1.49 8.00
N GLU A 106 13.41 -2.63 7.43
CA GLU A 106 14.10 -3.90 7.68
C GLU A 106 15.56 -3.87 7.20
N ALA A 107 15.83 -3.33 6.02
CA ALA A 107 17.20 -3.18 5.52
C ALA A 107 18.06 -2.30 6.44
N GLN A 108 17.47 -1.28 7.04
CA GLN A 108 18.14 -0.42 8.02
C GLN A 108 18.41 -1.14 9.34
N VAL A 109 17.53 -2.03 9.80
CA VAL A 109 17.81 -2.93 10.95
C VAL A 109 19.02 -3.81 10.64
N ARG A 110 19.05 -4.47 9.48
CA ARG A 110 20.19 -5.32 9.08
C ARG A 110 21.48 -4.52 8.93
N LEU A 111 21.42 -3.28 8.44
CA LEU A 111 22.57 -2.39 8.38
C LEU A 111 23.06 -2.01 9.79
N ALA A 112 22.13 -1.68 10.69
CA ALA A 112 22.46 -1.36 12.08
C ALA A 112 23.06 -2.55 12.85
N GLU A 113 22.86 -3.77 12.37
CA GLU A 113 23.48 -5.00 12.90
C GLU A 113 24.90 -5.26 12.38
N ASP A 114 25.31 -4.61 11.30
CA ASP A 114 26.62 -4.79 10.68
C ASP A 114 27.75 -4.28 11.61
N PRO A 115 28.71 -5.13 12.01
CA PRO A 115 29.78 -4.72 12.93
C PRO A 115 30.66 -3.59 12.39
N GLY A 116 30.91 -3.57 11.08
CA GLY A 116 31.69 -2.52 10.43
C GLY A 116 30.95 -1.19 10.43
N TYR A 117 29.64 -1.22 10.16
CA TYR A 117 28.78 -0.05 10.26
C TYR A 117 28.68 0.48 11.70
N ARG A 118 28.50 -0.39 12.70
CA ARG A 118 28.51 -0.01 14.13
C ARG A 118 29.82 0.64 14.55
N ALA A 119 30.96 0.10 14.11
CA ALA A 119 32.27 0.68 14.40
C ALA A 119 32.43 2.07 13.75
N ALA A 120 31.94 2.25 12.52
CA ALA A 120 31.98 3.55 11.84
C ALA A 120 31.06 4.59 12.50
N LEU A 121 29.87 4.18 12.96
CA LEU A 121 28.98 5.01 13.77
C LEU A 121 29.67 5.48 15.06
N ALA A 122 30.35 4.59 15.78
CA ALA A 122 31.09 4.94 17.00
C ALA A 122 32.22 5.94 16.70
N ARG A 123 32.97 5.75 15.61
CA ARG A 123 33.98 6.73 15.17
C ARG A 123 33.37 8.09 14.84
N ARG A 124 32.22 8.12 14.15
CA ARG A 124 31.53 9.37 13.82
C ARG A 124 31.03 10.10 15.06
N ALA A 125 30.49 9.36 16.04
CA ALA A 125 29.97 9.91 17.29
C ALA A 125 31.07 10.53 18.18
N ALA A 126 32.33 10.12 17.99
CA ALA A 126 33.47 10.71 18.69
C ALA A 126 33.98 12.02 18.04
N CYS A 127 33.47 12.39 16.86
CA CYS A 127 33.86 13.63 16.19
C CYS A 127 33.11 14.85 16.74
N PRO A 128 33.76 16.02 16.87
CA PRO A 128 33.05 17.30 17.06
C PRO A 128 32.05 17.55 15.91
N ASP A 129 30.90 18.16 16.22
CA ASP A 129 29.80 18.35 15.25
C ASP A 129 30.24 19.04 13.96
N GLU A 130 31.02 20.12 14.08
CA GLU A 130 31.49 20.96 12.97
C GLU A 130 32.77 20.43 12.29
N ASP A 131 33.40 19.36 12.80
CA ASP A 131 34.61 18.81 12.16
C ASP A 131 34.26 17.87 11.00
N THR A 132 34.05 18.47 9.83
CA THR A 132 33.75 17.75 8.59
C THR A 132 34.88 16.82 8.13
N ARG A 133 36.14 17.08 8.54
CA ARG A 133 37.28 16.20 8.22
C ARG A 133 37.23 14.95 9.09
N CYS A 134 37.00 15.09 10.38
CA CYS A 134 36.77 13.96 11.28
C CYS A 134 35.57 13.13 10.82
N ALA A 135 34.47 13.81 10.48
CA ALA A 135 33.27 13.16 9.96
C ALA A 135 33.57 12.26 8.74
N ARG A 136 34.31 12.79 7.75
CA ARG A 136 34.76 12.02 6.58
C ARG A 136 35.71 10.88 6.96
N ALA A 137 36.69 11.13 7.82
CA ALA A 137 37.64 10.12 8.28
C ALA A 137 37.00 8.97 9.07
N SER A 138 35.80 9.17 9.63
CA SER A 138 35.04 8.09 10.26
C SER A 138 34.69 6.96 9.28
N GLY A 139 34.60 7.26 7.98
CA GLY A 139 34.23 6.32 6.91
C GLY A 139 32.75 5.92 6.92
N LEU A 140 31.91 6.56 7.75
CA LEU A 140 30.49 6.21 7.89
C LEU A 140 29.71 6.37 6.60
N ASP A 141 29.87 7.49 5.90
CA ASP A 141 29.08 7.78 4.69
C ASP A 141 29.47 6.85 3.52
N GLU A 142 30.75 6.52 3.38
CA GLU A 142 31.23 5.55 2.39
C GLU A 142 30.66 4.15 2.66
N LEU A 143 30.70 3.70 3.92
CA LEU A 143 30.10 2.43 4.31
C LEU A 143 28.59 2.42 4.10
N ARG A 144 27.89 3.50 4.44
CA ARG A 144 26.45 3.64 4.20
C ARG A 144 26.13 3.52 2.71
N ALA A 145 26.81 4.31 1.87
CA ALA A 145 26.61 4.30 0.42
C ALA A 145 26.84 2.92 -0.20
N ARG A 146 27.78 2.15 0.32
CA ARG A 146 28.05 0.77 -0.12
C ARG A 146 27.02 -0.23 0.41
N LEU A 147 26.71 -0.20 1.70
CA LEU A 147 25.95 -1.28 2.35
C LEU A 147 24.43 -1.11 2.24
N GLU A 148 23.89 0.11 2.25
CA GLU A 148 22.44 0.35 2.13
C GLU A 148 21.79 -0.33 0.92
N PRO A 149 22.29 -0.16 -0.32
CA PRO A 149 21.70 -0.82 -1.47
C PRO A 149 21.82 -2.35 -1.40
N LEU A 150 22.91 -2.88 -0.81
CA LEU A 150 23.10 -4.32 -0.63
C LEU A 150 22.10 -4.90 0.37
N ARG A 151 21.92 -4.27 1.54
CA ARG A 151 20.93 -4.70 2.53
C ARG A 151 19.51 -4.63 1.98
N LEU A 152 19.18 -3.59 1.21
CA LEU A 152 17.87 -3.51 0.56
C LEU A 152 17.68 -4.61 -0.50
N ALA A 153 18.71 -4.95 -1.28
CA ALA A 153 18.65 -6.04 -2.23
C ALA A 153 18.47 -7.40 -1.56
N GLU A 154 19.18 -7.66 -0.47
CA GLU A 154 19.02 -8.88 0.36
C GLU A 154 17.59 -9.01 0.92
N VAL A 155 17.04 -7.92 1.47
CA VAL A 155 15.67 -7.91 1.99
C VAL A 155 14.65 -8.13 0.87
N ARG A 156 14.82 -7.49 -0.29
CA ARG A 156 13.94 -7.72 -1.45
C ARG A 156 14.00 -9.16 -1.96
N ALA A 157 15.19 -9.75 -1.99
CA ALA A 157 15.37 -11.15 -2.40
C ALA A 157 14.68 -12.10 -1.41
N ALA A 158 14.78 -11.82 -0.11
CA ALA A 158 14.11 -12.59 0.94
C ALA A 158 12.58 -12.52 0.84
N HIS A 159 12.02 -11.36 0.49
CA HIS A 159 10.56 -11.11 0.40
C HIS A 159 10.02 -11.12 -1.04
N ARG A 160 10.67 -11.87 -1.95
CA ARG A 160 10.29 -11.88 -3.37
C ARG A 160 8.84 -12.33 -3.61
N GLU A 161 8.34 -13.23 -2.77
CA GLU A 161 6.99 -13.79 -2.90
C GLU A 161 5.92 -12.80 -2.44
N GLU A 162 6.18 -12.06 -1.35
CA GLU A 162 5.34 -10.98 -0.86
C GLU A 162 5.30 -9.82 -1.86
N ILE A 163 6.45 -9.47 -2.47
CA ILE A 163 6.53 -8.46 -3.53
C ILE A 163 5.68 -8.89 -4.74
N ALA A 164 5.85 -10.12 -5.22
CA ALA A 164 5.05 -10.63 -6.33
C ALA A 164 3.55 -10.65 -6.00
N THR A 165 3.19 -11.07 -4.79
CA THR A 165 1.81 -11.07 -4.30
C THR A 165 1.23 -9.66 -4.24
N TYR A 166 1.99 -8.68 -3.74
CA TYR A 166 1.58 -7.28 -3.68
C TYR A 166 1.26 -6.75 -5.08
N HIS A 167 2.12 -6.99 -6.07
CA HIS A 167 1.88 -6.58 -7.45
C HIS A 167 0.62 -7.23 -8.04
N GLN A 168 0.45 -8.54 -7.89
CA GLN A 168 -0.74 -9.25 -8.36
C GLN A 168 -2.03 -8.69 -7.76
N LEU A 169 -2.05 -8.43 -6.45
CA LEU A 169 -3.22 -7.90 -5.76
C LEU A 169 -3.51 -6.46 -6.17
N ARG A 170 -2.46 -5.65 -6.35
CA ARG A 170 -2.59 -4.26 -6.81
C ARG A 170 -3.12 -4.20 -8.23
N ASP A 171 -2.64 -5.03 -9.14
CA ASP A 171 -3.16 -5.11 -10.51
C ASP A 171 -4.65 -5.48 -10.54
N ARG A 172 -5.06 -6.45 -9.72
CA ARG A 172 -6.49 -6.78 -9.55
C ARG A 172 -7.29 -5.58 -9.04
N ALA A 173 -6.81 -4.91 -8.00
CA ALA A 173 -7.48 -3.74 -7.43
C ALA A 173 -7.61 -2.61 -8.44
N LEU A 174 -6.61 -2.41 -9.29
CA LEU A 174 -6.64 -1.45 -10.39
C LEU A 174 -7.78 -1.72 -11.38
N HIS A 175 -7.92 -2.96 -11.84
CA HIS A 175 -9.00 -3.32 -12.76
C HIS A 175 -10.38 -3.17 -12.11
N ARG A 176 -10.52 -3.56 -10.84
CA ARG A 176 -11.77 -3.39 -10.08
C ARG A 176 -12.11 -1.91 -9.86
N ALA A 177 -11.12 -1.10 -9.52
CA ALA A 177 -11.27 0.34 -9.35
C ALA A 177 -11.73 1.01 -10.66
N ALA A 178 -11.10 0.67 -11.77
CA ALA A 178 -11.46 1.21 -13.08
C ALA A 178 -12.89 0.83 -13.48
N GLY A 179 -13.29 -0.43 -13.29
CA GLY A 179 -14.65 -0.89 -13.55
C GLY A 179 -15.70 -0.21 -12.67
N LEU A 180 -15.41 -0.05 -11.38
CA LEU A 180 -16.29 0.63 -10.43
C LEU A 180 -16.55 2.09 -10.83
N LEU A 181 -15.48 2.81 -11.20
CA LEU A 181 -15.55 4.23 -11.53
C LEU A 181 -16.18 4.46 -12.92
N ALA A 182 -15.89 3.61 -13.91
CA ALA A 182 -16.51 3.70 -15.24
C ALA A 182 -18.03 3.47 -15.19
N GLY A 183 -18.50 2.53 -14.37
CA GLY A 183 -19.94 2.24 -14.23
C GLY A 183 -20.75 3.38 -13.61
N GLN A 184 -20.11 4.33 -12.92
CA GLN A 184 -20.78 5.51 -12.38
C GLN A 184 -21.01 6.61 -13.41
N SER A 185 -20.16 6.71 -14.44
CA SER A 185 -20.29 7.73 -15.47
C SER A 185 -21.55 7.53 -16.35
N THR A 186 -22.21 6.37 -16.27
CA THR A 186 -23.22 5.92 -17.23
C THR A 186 -24.73 6.12 -16.91
N PRO A 187 -25.21 6.74 -15.80
CA PRO A 187 -26.62 7.15 -15.74
C PRO A 187 -26.90 8.66 -15.68
N HIS A 188 -25.89 9.54 -15.50
CA HIS A 188 -26.16 10.96 -15.21
C HIS A 188 -25.64 11.99 -16.23
N GLN A 189 -25.07 11.54 -17.35
CA GLN A 189 -24.55 12.44 -18.39
C GLN A 189 -25.48 12.60 -19.60
N LYS A 190 -26.81 12.42 -19.43
CA LYS A 190 -27.79 12.55 -20.53
C LYS A 190 -28.81 13.69 -20.42
N ASP A 191 -28.86 14.44 -19.32
CA ASP A 191 -29.88 15.49 -19.11
C ASP A 191 -29.34 16.93 -19.15
N ARG A 192 -28.33 17.21 -19.96
CA ARG A 192 -27.92 18.60 -20.23
C ARG A 192 -27.57 18.83 -21.69
N ALA A 193 -28.60 18.89 -22.53
CA ALA A 193 -28.57 19.64 -23.78
C ALA A 193 -29.37 20.93 -23.56
N PRO A 194 -28.83 22.13 -23.82
CA PRO A 194 -29.61 23.36 -23.79
C PRO A 194 -30.45 23.49 -25.06
N SER A 195 -31.72 23.86 -24.88
CA SER A 195 -32.60 24.42 -25.93
C SER A 195 -32.18 25.82 -26.32
#